data_AF-A0A822F183-F1
#
_entry.id   AF-A0A822F183-F1
#
_cell.length_a   1.000
_cell.length_b   1.000
_cell.length_c   1.000
_cell.angle_alpha   90.00
_cell.angle_beta   90.00
_cell.angle_gamma   90.00
#
_symmetry.space_group_name_H-M   'P 1'
#
loop_
_entity.id
_entity.type
_entity.pdbx_description
1 polymer ?
#
loop_
_entity_poly.entity_id
_entity_poly.type
_entity_poly.pdbx_seq_one_letter_code
_entity_poly.pdbx_strand_id
1 'polypeptide(L)' 'MGPLAKYHRSQPGLTERFELFVCYKETCNAYTELNDPIVQREMFELQAKV' A
#
# COMPACT_ATOMS: atom_id res chain seq x y z
N MET A 1 2.10 0.17 5.75
CA MET A 1 0.68 0.58 5.74
C MET A 1 0.28 0.94 4.31
N GLY A 2 -0.60 0.15 3.72
CA GLY A 2 -1.07 0.29 2.34
C GLY A 2 -1.69 -1.03 1.88
N PRO A 3 -2.91 -1.37 2.31
CA PRO A 3 -3.54 -2.67 2.00
C PRO A 3 -3.79 -2.88 0.50
N LEU A 4 -3.70 -1.81 -0.29
CA LEU A 4 -3.83 -1.80 -1.76
C LEU A 4 -2.49 -1.59 -2.48
N ALA A 5 -1.40 -1.33 -1.74
CA ALA A 5 -0.10 -1.09 -2.32
C ALA A 5 0.67 -2.41 -2.45
N LYS A 6 1.27 -2.64 -3.61
CA LYS A 6 2.07 -3.84 -3.87
C LYS A 6 3.28 -3.91 -2.94
N TYR A 7 3.65 -5.13 -2.56
CA TYR A 7 4.86 -5.39 -1.78
C TYR A 7 6.12 -4.90 -2.51
N HIS A 8 7.12 -4.45 -1.75
CA HIS A 8 8.38 -3.98 -2.31
C HIS A 8 9.19 -5.12 -2.90
N ARG A 9 9.72 -4.94 -4.12
CA ARG A 9 10.50 -5.95 -4.88
C ARG A 9 11.77 -6.51 -4.22
N SER A 10 12.21 -5.93 -3.10
CA SER A 10 13.53 -6.22 -2.51
C SER A 10 13.62 -5.97 -1.01
N GLN A 11 12.63 -5.30 -0.41
CA GLN A 11 12.62 -4.98 1.02
C GLN A 11 11.39 -5.65 1.67
N PRO A 12 11.57 -6.82 2.30
CA PRO A 12 10.48 -7.54 2.95
C PRO A 12 9.74 -6.65 3.98
N GLY A 13 8.42 -6.72 4.01
CA GLY A 13 7.58 -5.93 4.93
C GLY A 13 7.28 -4.50 4.49
N LEU A 14 7.90 -4.00 3.42
CA LEU A 14 7.58 -2.69 2.82
C LEU A 14 6.68 -2.83 1.59
N THR A 15 6.07 -1.71 1.20
CA THR A 15 5.25 -1.56 -0.01
C THR A 15 5.87 -0.51 -0.95
N GLU A 16 5.62 -0.62 -2.25
CA GLU A 16 6.05 0.37 -3.25
C GLU A 16 5.09 1.58 -3.26
N ARG A 17 5.18 2.42 -2.22
CA ARG A 17 4.37 3.63 -2.02
C ARG A 17 5.26 4.83 -1.71
N PHE A 18 4.86 6.01 -2.18
CA PHE A 18 5.40 7.28 -1.72
C PHE A 18 4.29 8.28 -1.44
N GLU A 19 4.62 9.28 -0.63
CA GLU A 19 3.76 10.41 -0.29
C GLU A 19 4.55 11.69 -0.53
N LEU A 20 3.94 12.67 -1.21
CA LEU A 20 4.51 13.99 -1.41
C LEU A 20 4.04 14.91 -0.28
N PHE A 21 4.97 15.53 0.43
CA PHE A 21 4.67 16.53 1.45
C PHE A 21 5.10 17.93 1.00
N VAL A 22 4.19 18.90 1.11
CA VAL A 22 4.45 20.33 0.87
C VAL A 22 3.93 21.12 2.06
N CYS A 23 4.77 22.00 2.63
CA CYS A 23 4.42 22.80 3.81
C CYS A 23 3.85 21.94 4.96
N TYR A 24 4.50 20.82 5.26
CA TYR A 24 4.09 19.85 6.29
C TYR A 24 2.73 19.16 6.06
N LYS A 25 2.16 19.24 4.86
CA LYS A 25 0.89 18.57 4.50
C LYS A 25 1.11 17.57 3.38
N GLU A 26 0.47 16.41 3.49
CA GLU A 26 0.40 15.43 2.40
C GLU A 26 -0.37 16.07 1.23
N THR A 27 0.25 16.05 0.06
CA THR A 27 -0.27 16.66 -1.18
C THR A 27 -0.54 15.61 -2.25
N CYS A 28 0.24 14.53 -2.27
CA CYS A 28 0.01 13.42 -3.19
C CYS A 28 0.31 12.09 -2.51
N ASN A 29 -0.39 11.06 -3.00
CA ASN A 29 -0.21 9.68 -2.64
C ASN A 29 -0.12 8.87 -3.92
N ALA A 30 0.88 8.00 -4.02
CA ALA A 30 1.00 7.11 -5.16
C ALA A 30 1.67 5.80 -4.75
N TYR A 31 1.25 4.73 -5.39
CA TYR A 31 1.78 3.40 -5.16
C TYR A 31 1.69 2.55 -6.42
N THR A 32 2.52 1.51 -6.49
CA THR A 32 2.29 0.44 -7.46
C THR A 32 1.07 -0.36 -6.99
N GLU A 33 0.04 -0.40 -7.83
CA GLU A 33 -1.22 -1.09 -7.52
C GLU A 33 -0.99 -2.57 -7.22
N LEU A 34 -1.63 -3.05 -6.14
CA LEU A 34 -1.71 -4.48 -5.87
C LEU A 34 -2.63 -5.12 -6.92
N ASN A 35 -2.01 -5.86 -7.84
CA ASN A 35 -2.70 -6.47 -8.97
C ASN A 35 -2.87 -7.99 -8.83
N ASP A 36 -2.52 -8.56 -7.68
CA ASP A 36 -2.79 -9.97 -7.36
C ASP A 36 -4.15 -10.08 -6.66
N PRO A 37 -5.18 -10.66 -7.30
CA PRO A 37 -6.53 -10.70 -6.75
C PRO A 37 -6.65 -11.60 -5.52
N ILE A 38 -5.79 -12.61 -5.38
CA ILE A 38 -5.81 -13.52 -4.21
C ILE A 38 -5.31 -12.75 -2.99
N VAL A 39 -4.15 -12.10 -3.12
CA VAL A 39 -3.57 -11.28 -2.05
C VAL A 39 -4.48 -10.10 -1.70
N GLN A 40 -5.09 -9.46 -2.70
CA GLN A 40 -6.03 -8.36 -2.49
C GLN A 40 -7.23 -8.79 -1.64
N ARG A 41 -7.76 -10.00 -1.87
CA ARG A 41 -8.84 -10.57 -1.06
C ARG A 41 -8.40 -10.82 0.37
N GLU A 42 -7.22 -11.41 0.57
CA GLU A 42 -6.66 -11.65 1.91
C GLU A 42 -6.50 -10.34 2.69
N MET A 43 -6.06 -9.26 2.02
CA MET A 43 -5.96 -7.93 2.63
C MET A 43 -7.33 -7.37 3.03
N PHE A 44 -8.37 -7.59 2.22
CA PHE A 44 -9.74 -7.22 2.61
C PHE A 44 -10.25 -8.03 3.81
N GLU A 45 -10.01 -9.34 3.84
CA GLU A 45 -10.39 -10.20 4.96
C GLU A 45 -9.64 -9.82 6.25
N LEU A 46 -8.38 -9.39 6.14
CA LEU A 46 -7.61 -8.86 7.27
C LEU A 46 -8.19 -7.53 7.75
N GLN A 47 -8.48 -6.61 6.82
CA GLN A 47 -9.03 -5.29 7.15
C GLN A 47 -10.43 -5.40 7.79
N ALA A 48 -11.26 -6.34 7.37
CA ALA A 48 -12.60 -6.56 7.94
C ALA A 48 -12.58 -7.14 9.36
N LYS A 49 -11.45 -7.71 9.80
CA LYS A 49 -11.27 -8.23 11.17
C LYS A 49 -10.84 -7.14 12.16
N VAL A 50 -10.56 -5.93 11.68
CA VAL A 50 -10.12 -4.77 12.45
C VAL A 50 -11.29 -3.81 12.69
#